data_AF-A0A5T3RHU6-F1
#
_entry.id   AF-A0A5T3RHU6-F1
#
_cell.length_a   1.000
_cell.length_b   1.000
_cell.length_c   1.000
_cell.angle_alpha   90.00
_cell.angle_beta   90.00
_cell.angle_gamma   90.00
#
_symmetry.space_group_name_H-M   'P 1'
#
loop_
_entity.id
_entity.type
_entity.pdbx_description
1 polymer ?
#
loop_
_entity_poly.entity_id
_entity_poly.type
_entity_poly.pdbx_seq_one_letter_code
_entity_poly.pdbx_strand_id
1 'polypeptide(L)'
;GHLMSEEEKEKNKFFLNLPSMLEMGSYDPLVLEIMSFGINRSTAIELTKKQRIKEGQSVELYLRNYNIAKLSSLHRKYLEKAGFGSIK
;
A
#
# COMPACT_ATOMS: atom_id res chain seq x y z
N GLY A 1 -8.15 -23.68 18.84
CA GLY A 1 -7.94 -22.75 17.73
C GLY A 1 -7.81 -21.36 18.29
N HIS A 2 -6.77 -20.62 17.93
CA HIS A 2 -6.58 -19.26 18.42
C HIS A 2 -7.52 -18.32 17.65
N LEU A 3 -8.53 -17.76 18.33
CA LEU A 3 -9.40 -16.73 17.78
C LEU A 3 -8.61 -15.42 17.77
N MET A 4 -8.38 -14.84 16.59
CA MET A 4 -7.70 -13.55 16.44
C MET A 4 -8.44 -12.48 17.25
N SER A 5 -7.69 -11.70 18.03
CA SER A 5 -8.23 -10.56 18.77
C SER A 5 -8.76 -9.48 17.81
N GLU A 6 -9.65 -8.60 18.27
CA GLU A 6 -10.19 -7.53 17.43
C GLU A 6 -9.09 -6.63 16.85
N GLU A 7 -8.04 -6.37 17.61
CA GLU A 7 -6.87 -5.63 17.12
C GLU A 7 -6.11 -6.38 16.00
N GLU A 8 -6.01 -7.70 16.09
CA GLU A 8 -5.39 -8.52 15.04
C GLU A 8 -6.27 -8.63 13.80
N LYS A 9 -7.60 -8.69 13.98
CA LYS A 9 -8.56 -8.60 12.88
C LYS A 9 -8.48 -7.25 12.19
N GLU A 10 -8.27 -6.16 12.93
CA GLU A 10 -8.13 -4.83 12.36
C GLU A 10 -6.83 -4.68 11.57
N LYS A 11 -5.71 -5.16 12.12
CA LYS A 11 -4.41 -5.22 11.42
C LYS A 11 -4.47 -6.09 10.16
N ASN A 12 -5.19 -7.21 10.20
CA ASN A 12 -5.30 -8.16 9.10
C ASN A 12 -6.55 -7.97 8.24
N LYS A 13 -7.36 -6.94 8.50
CA LYS A 13 -8.64 -6.66 7.81
C LYS A 13 -8.44 -6.53 6.30
N PHE A 14 -7.30 -5.98 5.90
CA PHE A 14 -6.93 -5.86 4.49
C PHE A 14 -6.77 -7.25 3.85
N PHE A 15 -5.93 -8.12 4.42
CA PHE A 15 -5.70 -9.47 3.91
C PHE A 15 -6.98 -10.32 3.93
N LEU A 16 -7.78 -10.20 4.98
CA LEU A 16 -9.06 -10.91 5.12
C LEU A 16 -10.07 -10.52 4.03
N ASN A 17 -10.07 -9.27 3.59
CA ASN A 17 -11.01 -8.77 2.58
C ASN A 17 -10.48 -8.85 1.14
N LEU A 18 -9.18 -9.14 0.96
CA LEU A 18 -8.52 -9.18 -0.35
C LEU A 18 -9.20 -10.13 -1.35
N PRO A 19 -9.63 -11.36 -0.98
CA PRO A 19 -10.28 -12.28 -1.93
C PRO A 19 -11.59 -11.70 -2.48
N SER A 20 -12.46 -11.19 -1.62
CA SER A 20 -13.73 -10.58 -2.02
C SER A 20 -13.52 -9.32 -2.87
N MET A 21 -12.47 -8.55 -2.61
CA MET A 21 -12.14 -7.36 -3.41
C MET A 21 -11.67 -7.70 -4.82
N LEU A 22 -10.95 -8.82 -4.99
CA LEU A 22 -10.52 -9.30 -6.31
C LEU A 22 -11.70 -9.85 -7.12
N GLU A 23 -12.63 -10.55 -6.49
CA GLU A 23 -13.84 -11.09 -7.14
C GLU A 23 -14.78 -10.00 -7.68
N MET A 24 -14.81 -8.82 -7.06
CA MET A 24 -15.66 -7.71 -7.50
C MET A 24 -15.10 -6.95 -8.74
N GLY A 25 -13.95 -7.33 -9.29
CA GLY A 25 -13.40 -6.81 -10.55
C GLY A 25 -13.11 -5.31 -10.60
N SER A 26 -13.15 -4.61 -9.46
CA SER A 26 -13.27 -3.15 -9.39
C SER A 26 -12.01 -2.46 -8.84
N TYR A 27 -10.92 -3.20 -8.65
CA TYR A 27 -9.68 -2.69 -8.07
C TYR A 27 -8.45 -2.98 -8.91
N ASP A 28 -7.62 -1.95 -9.09
CA ASP A 28 -6.29 -2.04 -9.64
C ASP A 28 -5.42 -2.95 -8.74
N PRO A 29 -4.92 -4.10 -9.23
CA PRO A 29 -4.11 -5.03 -8.46
C PRO A 29 -2.89 -4.36 -7.82
N LEU A 30 -2.32 -3.35 -8.47
CA LEU A 30 -1.17 -2.62 -7.96
C LEU A 30 -1.52 -1.76 -6.74
N VAL A 31 -2.71 -1.15 -6.75
CA VAL A 31 -3.21 -0.39 -5.60
C VAL A 31 -3.41 -1.34 -4.41
N LEU A 32 -3.93 -2.55 -4.65
CA LEU A 32 -4.08 -3.56 -3.61
C LEU A 32 -2.73 -4.01 -3.05
N GLU A 33 -1.76 -4.31 -3.92
CA GLU A 33 -0.44 -4.73 -3.47
C GLU A 33 0.23 -3.65 -2.62
N ILE A 34 0.15 -2.37 -3.01
CA ILE A 34 0.66 -1.25 -2.20
C ILE A 34 -0.06 -1.17 -0.84
N MET A 35 -1.39 -1.36 -0.81
CA MET A 35 -2.16 -1.33 0.43
C MET A 35 -1.79 -2.47 1.40
N SER A 36 -1.31 -3.60 0.89
CA SER A 36 -0.85 -4.73 1.72
C SER A 36 0.34 -4.37 2.62
N PHE A 37 1.08 -3.32 2.26
CA PHE A 37 2.18 -2.77 3.05
C PHE A 37 1.71 -1.79 4.15
N GLY A 38 0.41 -1.76 4.48
CA GLY A 38 -0.14 -0.87 5.51
C GLY A 38 -0.33 0.59 5.02
N ILE A 39 -0.23 0.82 3.71
CA ILE A 39 -0.45 2.13 3.10
C ILE A 39 -1.94 2.30 2.81
N ASN A 40 -2.51 3.46 3.13
CA ASN A 40 -3.93 3.70 2.87
C ASN A 40 -4.24 3.81 1.36
N ARG A 41 -5.51 3.60 1.00
CA ARG A 41 -5.97 3.60 -0.39
C ARG A 41 -5.65 4.89 -1.16
N SER A 42 -5.82 6.05 -0.54
CA SER A 42 -5.62 7.33 -1.23
C SER A 42 -4.15 7.55 -1.56
N THR A 43 -3.23 7.22 -0.64
CA THR A 43 -1.78 7.24 -0.88
C THR A 43 -1.37 6.18 -1.91
N ALA A 44 -1.96 4.98 -1.87
CA ALA A 44 -1.69 3.96 -2.88
C ALA A 44 -2.06 4.42 -4.30
N ILE A 45 -3.24 5.02 -4.48
CA ILE A 45 -3.68 5.58 -5.76
C ILE A 45 -2.77 6.74 -6.22
N GLU A 46 -2.35 7.60 -5.29
CA GLU A 46 -1.45 8.70 -5.62
C GLU A 46 -0.10 8.18 -6.12
N LEU A 47 0.44 7.14 -5.46
CA LEU A 47 1.69 6.49 -5.85
C LEU A 47 1.60 5.89 -7.25
N THR A 48 0.49 5.21 -7.59
CA THR A 48 0.34 4.59 -8.92
C THR A 48 0.17 5.62 -10.04
N LYS A 49 -0.39 6.81 -9.75
CA LYS A 49 -0.52 7.91 -10.72
C LYS A 49 0.81 8.60 -11.02
N LYS A 50 1.65 8.79 -10.00
CA LYS A 50 2.87 9.61 -10.07
C LYS A 50 4.04 8.89 -10.74
N GLN A 51 4.12 7.57 -10.59
CA GLN A 51 5.22 6.79 -11.14
C GLN A 51 4.77 5.36 -11.41
N ARG A 52 5.05 4.87 -12.62
CA ARG A 52 4.87 3.46 -12.94
C ARG A 52 5.95 2.63 -12.29
N ILE A 53 5.55 1.51 -11.68
CA ILE A 53 6.48 0.47 -11.27
C ILE A 53 7.05 -0.15 -12.53
N LYS A 54 8.37 -0.27 -12.60
CA LYS A 54 9.03 -0.86 -13.78
C LYS A 54 8.70 -2.34 -13.86
N GLU A 55 8.64 -2.87 -15.08
CA GLU A 55 8.48 -4.31 -15.29
C GLU A 55 9.61 -5.07 -14.58
N GLY A 56 9.26 -6.08 -13.78
CA GLY A 56 10.21 -6.84 -12.95
C GLY A 56 10.64 -6.17 -11.63
N GLN A 57 10.18 -4.95 -11.32
CA GLN A 57 10.42 -4.31 -10.03
C GLN A 57 9.33 -4.73 -9.02
N SER A 58 9.75 -5.21 -7.84
CA SER A 58 8.80 -5.47 -6.75
C SER A 58 8.23 -4.17 -6.18
N VAL A 59 6.97 -4.22 -5.70
CA VAL A 59 6.33 -3.07 -5.03
C VAL A 59 7.13 -2.61 -3.83
N GLU A 60 7.68 -3.52 -3.03
CA GLU A 60 8.51 -3.16 -1.89
C GLU A 60 9.74 -2.32 -2.30
N LEU A 61 10.46 -2.76 -3.35
CA LEU A 61 11.63 -2.03 -3.83
C LEU A 61 11.24 -0.66 -4.40
N TYR A 62 10.10 -0.59 -5.07
CA TYR A 62 9.52 0.67 -5.53
C TYR A 62 9.25 1.62 -4.36
N LEU A 63 8.55 1.17 -3.31
CA LEU A 63 8.21 1.98 -2.14
C LEU A 63 9.45 2.45 -1.36
N ARG A 64 10.46 1.59 -1.21
CA ARG A 64 11.74 1.95 -0.55
C ARG A 64 12.52 3.01 -1.31
N ASN A 65 12.46 2.99 -2.64
CA ASN A 65 13.19 3.94 -3.49
C ASN A 65 12.37 5.15 -3.92
N TYR A 66 11.10 5.23 -3.52
CA TYR A 66 10.23 6.33 -3.92
C TYR A 66 10.74 7.65 -3.32
N ASN A 67 10.92 8.65 -4.19
CA ASN A 67 11.29 9.99 -3.75
C ASN A 67 10.08 10.69 -3.12
N ILE A 68 10.06 10.73 -1.80
CA ILE A 68 8.93 11.27 -1.02
C ILE A 68 8.72 12.78 -1.20
N ALA A 69 9.72 13.51 -1.70
CA ALA A 69 9.58 14.94 -2.01
C ALA A 69 8.53 15.20 -3.12
N LYS A 70 8.18 14.17 -3.90
CA LYS A 70 7.15 14.25 -4.95
C LYS A 70 5.71 14.10 -4.42
N LEU A 71 5.54 13.75 -3.14
CA LEU A 71 4.24 13.56 -2.49
C LEU A 71 3.82 14.82 -1.74
N SER A 72 2.50 15.00 -1.60
CA SER A 72 1.98 15.97 -0.63
C SER A 72 2.37 15.57 0.80
N SER A 73 2.39 16.54 1.72
CA SER A 73 2.72 16.32 3.13
C SER A 73 1.87 15.22 3.78
N LEU A 74 0.60 15.12 3.38
CA LEU A 74 -0.31 14.09 3.86
C LEU A 74 0.11 12.69 3.43
N HIS A 75 0.31 12.47 2.12
CA HIS A 75 0.69 11.16 1.58
C HIS A 75 2.07 10.73 2.04
N ARG A 76 3.00 11.67 2.15
CA ARG A 76 4.32 11.46 2.72
C ARG A 76 4.24 10.89 4.14
N LYS A 77 3.43 11.51 5.02
CA LYS A 77 3.26 11.04 6.40
C LYS A 77 2.74 9.59 6.48
N TYR A 78 1.84 9.20 5.59
CA TYR A 78 1.33 7.83 5.55
C TYR A 78 2.37 6.84 5.03
N LEU A 79 3.14 7.22 4.01
CA LEU A 79 4.21 6.38 3.48
C LEU A 79 5.35 6.19 4.50
N GLU A 80 5.75 7.26 5.20
CA GLU A 80 6.76 7.21 6.27
C GLU A 80 6.28 6.36 7.44
N LYS A 81 5.02 6.47 7.84
CA LYS A 81 4.42 5.61 8.89
C LYS A 81 4.43 4.12 8.53
N ALA A 82 4.32 3.80 7.25
CA ALA A 82 4.41 2.43 6.76
C ALA A 82 5.87 1.92 6.68
N GLY A 83 6.87 2.76 7.01
CA GLY A 83 8.28 2.40 6.98
C GLY A 83 8.94 2.55 5.60
N PHE A 84 8.30 3.29 4.70
CA PHE A 84 8.77 3.47 3.31
C PHE A 84 9.12 4.92 2.99
N GLY A 85 9.77 5.08 1.84
CA GLY A 85 10.21 6.36 1.33
C GLY A 85 11.65 6.69 1.73
N SER A 86 12.35 7.35 0.81
CA SER A 86 13.70 7.84 1.04
C SER A 86 13.76 9.32 0.66
N ILE A 87 14.49 10.10 1.44
CA ILE A 87 14.94 11.43 1.03
C ILE A 87 16.20 11.17 0.18
N LYS A 88 16.02 11.10 -1.13
CA LYS A 88 17.13 11.06 -2.10
C LYS A 88 17.33 12.43 -2.70
#